data_AF-A0A2U2HLU3-F1
#
_entry.id   AF-A0A2U2HLU3-F1
#
_cell.length_a   1.000
_cell.length_b   1.000
_cell.length_c   1.000
_cell.angle_alpha   90.00
_cell.angle_beta   90.00
_cell.angle_gamma   90.00
#
_symmetry.space_group_name_H-M   'P 1'
#
loop_
_entity.id
_entity.type
_entity.pdbx_description
1 polymer ?
#
loop_
_entity_poly.entity_id
_entity_poly.type
_entity_poly.pdbx_seq_one_letter_code
_entity_poly.pdbx_strand_id
1 'polypeptide(L)'
;MFATDTLSFAGSGAVLAVAAALSATPAPAGAAKPQRATLSCAASGTLEALVDCISHQMPQHDSNGFAVPTAAQSTDFAAVVTSMLEGNCDFALPASIGANMAIRSFTDDGNGRTYCLLMEVKSSVKSGFVDKGWGTFITHPAGARRISHHAPHPKFDTASTGSDEGDAYSAREAVRIFKRSDSRSYLMAGTRRSANLSASTCQGSYWQSDCAHNTANMYFPANVALDNFYAARGQDWTAIEWHSKSASTCSNDVFMSMGRNETPPAGSKLQLLKAAMEAQKPSWVIETTGGGGTCALVASTNTAGRMLNGVTATNACGTAATSASGKFLHIEQTTGLVGDLEATSTAWANALIAAFP
;
A
#
# COMPACT_ATOMS: atom_id res chain seq x y z
N MET A 1 61.95 -16.05 -11.51
CA MET A 1 62.88 -15.79 -12.63
C MET A 1 62.06 -15.22 -13.76
N PHE A 2 62.60 -14.23 -14.46
CA PHE A 2 61.96 -13.23 -15.32
C PHE A 2 61.21 -12.13 -14.56
N ALA A 3 61.42 -10.84 -14.75
CA ALA A 3 62.53 -9.99 -15.20
C ALA A 3 61.87 -8.61 -15.31
N THR A 4 62.24 -7.70 -14.43
CA THR A 4 61.74 -6.32 -14.40
C THR A 4 62.46 -5.49 -15.46
N ASP A 5 61.71 -4.87 -16.37
CA ASP A 5 62.24 -3.77 -17.18
C ASP A 5 61.73 -2.44 -16.66
N THR A 6 62.70 -1.63 -16.23
CA THR A 6 62.57 -0.26 -15.77
C THR A 6 62.98 0.64 -16.93
N LEU A 7 62.12 1.60 -17.28
CA LEU A 7 62.46 2.69 -18.19
C LEU A 7 62.38 4.01 -17.45
N SER A 8 63.57 4.56 -17.19
CA SER A 8 63.84 5.91 -16.72
C SER A 8 63.84 6.86 -17.90
N PHE A 9 63.11 7.98 -17.79
CA PHE A 9 63.36 9.18 -18.59
C PHE A 9 63.47 10.39 -17.68
N ALA A 10 64.68 10.93 -17.61
CA ALA A 10 64.98 12.25 -17.11
C ALA A 10 64.69 13.29 -18.21
N GLY A 11 64.00 14.36 -17.84
CA GLY A 11 63.70 15.48 -18.74
C GLY A 11 63.37 16.73 -17.94
N SER A 12 64.40 17.48 -17.58
CA SER A 12 64.27 18.80 -16.96
C SER A 12 63.81 19.82 -18.02
N GLY A 13 62.53 20.19 -17.98
CA GLY A 13 61.97 21.31 -18.72
C GLY A 13 61.52 22.40 -17.74
N ALA A 14 62.15 23.57 -17.79
CA ALA A 14 61.72 24.74 -17.06
C ALA A 14 60.36 25.22 -17.60
N VAL A 15 59.31 25.14 -16.77
CA VAL A 15 58.00 25.71 -17.09
C VAL A 15 57.90 27.09 -16.47
N LEU A 16 57.81 28.10 -17.34
CA LEU A 16 57.55 29.48 -17.02
C LEU A 16 56.12 29.60 -16.46
N ALA A 17 55.96 29.90 -15.17
CA ALA A 17 54.65 30.11 -14.54
C ALA A 17 54.10 31.49 -14.94
N VAL A 18 53.22 31.54 -15.93
CA VAL A 18 52.36 32.71 -16.20
C VAL A 18 51.15 32.61 -15.28
N ALA A 19 51.11 33.43 -14.24
CA ALA A 19 49.94 33.59 -13.39
C ALA A 19 48.84 34.34 -14.18
N ALA A 20 47.99 33.58 -14.88
CA ALA A 20 46.74 34.11 -15.39
C ALA A 20 45.76 34.28 -14.22
N ALA A 21 45.48 35.54 -13.86
CA ALA A 21 44.37 35.85 -12.97
C ALA A 21 43.06 35.49 -13.68
N LEU A 22 42.57 34.27 -13.43
CA LEU A 22 41.21 33.87 -13.78
C LEU A 22 40.27 34.66 -12.87
N SER A 23 39.69 35.71 -13.42
CA SER A 23 38.49 36.34 -12.87
C SER A 23 37.39 35.28 -12.78
N ALA A 24 37.19 34.72 -11.58
CA ALA A 24 36.07 33.84 -11.29
C ALA A 24 34.79 34.66 -11.49
N THR A 25 34.10 34.44 -12.61
CA THR A 25 32.74 34.91 -12.78
C THR A 25 31.89 34.24 -11.69
N PRO A 26 31.12 35.00 -10.89
CA PRO A 26 30.19 34.39 -9.95
C PRO A 26 29.26 33.47 -10.74
N ALA A 27 29.17 32.21 -10.30
CA ALA A 27 28.24 31.26 -10.86
C ALA A 27 26.84 31.89 -10.87
N PRO A 28 26.08 31.80 -11.98
CA PRO A 28 24.75 32.36 -12.05
C PRO A 28 23.92 31.83 -10.88
N ALA A 29 23.31 32.75 -10.13
CA ALA A 29 22.40 32.45 -9.04
C ALA A 29 21.39 31.39 -9.53
N GLY A 30 21.26 30.34 -8.71
CA GLY A 30 20.74 29.04 -9.10
C GLY A 30 19.55 29.09 -10.05
N ALA A 31 19.69 28.39 -11.18
CA ALA A 31 18.53 27.91 -11.91
C ALA A 31 17.64 27.18 -10.89
N ALA A 32 16.43 27.71 -10.68
CA ALA A 32 15.43 27.06 -9.86
C ALA A 32 15.35 25.61 -10.32
N LYS A 33 15.60 24.66 -9.40
CA LYS A 33 15.36 23.23 -9.69
C LYS A 33 13.96 23.16 -10.30
N PRO A 34 13.76 22.50 -11.46
CA PRO A 34 12.44 22.42 -12.07
C PRO A 34 11.48 21.97 -10.99
N GLN A 35 10.55 22.88 -10.65
CA GLN A 35 9.57 22.64 -9.62
C GLN A 35 8.76 21.46 -10.13
N ARG A 36 8.99 20.29 -9.54
CA ARG A 36 8.24 19.08 -9.87
C ARG A 36 6.77 19.49 -9.75
N ALA A 37 5.94 19.13 -10.72
CA ALA A 37 4.51 19.25 -10.58
C ALA A 37 4.11 18.36 -9.40
N THR A 38 4.14 18.94 -8.20
CA THR A 38 3.70 18.30 -6.97
C THR A 38 2.21 18.14 -7.10
N LEU A 39 1.74 16.90 -7.02
CA LEU A 39 0.32 16.58 -6.91
C LEU A 39 -0.40 17.55 -5.98
N SER A 40 -1.62 17.95 -6.34
CA SER A 40 -2.41 19.00 -5.67
C SER A 40 -2.86 18.67 -4.24
N CYS A 41 -2.47 17.51 -3.70
CA CYS A 41 -2.85 17.05 -2.37
C CYS A 41 -2.09 17.74 -1.22
N ALA A 42 -1.43 18.87 -1.50
CA ALA A 42 -0.80 19.70 -0.48
C ALA A 42 -1.82 20.44 0.40
N ALA A 43 -3.05 20.65 -0.10
CA ALA A 43 -4.10 21.36 0.62
C ALA A 43 -4.92 20.47 1.59
N SER A 44 -4.72 19.16 1.60
CA SER A 44 -5.45 18.24 2.48
C SER A 44 -4.98 18.39 3.93
N GLY A 45 -5.88 18.80 4.83
CA GLY A 45 -5.60 18.93 6.27
C GLY A 45 -5.79 17.63 7.07
N THR A 46 -6.57 16.67 6.55
CA THR A 46 -6.80 15.36 7.20
C THR A 46 -6.32 14.21 6.32
N LEU A 47 -6.00 13.07 6.94
CA LEU A 47 -5.62 11.85 6.23
C LEU A 47 -6.72 11.37 5.29
N GLU A 48 -7.99 11.49 5.69
CA GLU A 48 -9.12 11.14 4.84
C GLU A 48 -9.15 11.98 3.57
N ALA A 49 -9.01 13.30 3.71
CA ALA A 49 -8.97 14.22 2.56
C ALA A 49 -7.71 14.01 1.71
N LEU A 50 -6.61 13.57 2.30
CA LEU A 50 -5.39 13.25 1.60
C LEU A 50 -5.52 11.98 0.77
N VAL A 51 -6.02 10.89 1.37
CA VAL A 51 -6.27 9.62 0.68
C VAL A 51 -7.29 9.80 -0.43
N ASP A 52 -8.36 10.57 -0.19
CA ASP A 52 -9.34 10.91 -1.22
C ASP A 52 -8.70 11.69 -2.38
N CYS A 53 -7.86 12.70 -2.09
CA CYS A 53 -7.13 13.43 -3.13
C CYS A 53 -6.18 12.52 -3.94
N ILE A 54 -5.43 11.64 -3.27
CA ILE A 54 -4.54 10.68 -3.94
C ILE A 54 -5.35 9.76 -4.85
N SER A 55 -6.49 9.25 -4.37
CA SER A 55 -7.36 8.37 -5.16
C SER A 55 -7.88 9.03 -6.45
N HIS A 56 -8.20 10.33 -6.41
CA HIS A 56 -8.62 11.07 -7.60
C HIS A 56 -7.52 11.21 -8.66
N GLN A 57 -6.25 11.02 -8.29
CA GLN A 57 -5.09 11.12 -9.16
C GLN A 57 -4.56 9.74 -9.60
N MET A 58 -5.24 8.65 -9.28
CA MET A 58 -4.83 7.31 -9.70
C MET A 58 -5.16 7.03 -11.18
N PRO A 59 -4.42 6.14 -11.86
CA PRO A 59 -4.85 5.63 -13.16
C PRO A 59 -6.25 5.00 -13.10
N GLN A 60 -7.06 5.36 -14.09
CA GLN A 60 -8.48 5.02 -14.24
C GLN A 60 -8.67 3.75 -15.06
N HIS A 61 -9.91 3.26 -15.19
CA HIS A 61 -10.24 2.10 -16.03
C HIS A 61 -9.69 2.28 -17.45
N ASP A 62 -9.00 1.26 -17.97
CA ASP A 62 -8.45 1.24 -19.34
C ASP A 62 -7.52 2.43 -19.69
N SER A 63 -7.00 3.14 -18.69
CA SER A 63 -6.07 4.25 -18.91
C SER A 63 -4.68 3.79 -19.36
N ASN A 64 -4.36 2.51 -19.18
CA ASN A 64 -3.02 1.93 -19.31
C ASN A 64 -1.95 2.66 -18.47
N GLY A 65 -2.36 3.33 -17.39
CA GLY A 65 -1.47 4.14 -16.56
C GLY A 65 -0.73 3.38 -15.46
N PHE A 66 -0.98 2.07 -15.27
CA PHE A 66 -0.19 1.26 -14.34
C PHE A 66 1.13 0.83 -15.00
N ALA A 67 2.24 1.10 -14.31
CA ALA A 67 3.58 0.70 -14.73
C ALA A 67 4.15 -0.36 -13.78
N VAL A 68 4.41 -1.55 -14.31
CA VAL A 68 5.06 -2.64 -13.58
C VAL A 68 6.42 -2.17 -13.04
N PRO A 69 6.69 -2.26 -11.73
CA PRO A 69 7.98 -1.90 -11.18
C PRO A 69 9.07 -2.91 -11.58
N THR A 70 10.28 -2.42 -11.78
CA THR A 70 11.48 -3.28 -11.91
C THR A 70 11.84 -3.93 -10.57
N ALA A 71 12.65 -4.98 -10.59
CA ALA A 71 13.12 -5.63 -9.36
C ALA A 71 13.82 -4.65 -8.41
N ALA A 72 14.68 -3.78 -8.93
CA ALA A 72 15.37 -2.75 -8.13
C ALA A 72 14.37 -1.79 -7.46
N GLN A 73 13.33 -1.35 -8.18
CA GLN A 73 12.31 -0.47 -7.63
C GLN A 73 11.48 -1.17 -6.55
N SER A 74 11.12 -2.44 -6.74
CA SER A 74 10.40 -3.22 -5.72
C SER A 74 11.24 -3.44 -4.46
N THR A 75 12.54 -3.73 -4.61
CA THR A 75 13.47 -3.86 -3.48
C THR A 75 13.63 -2.55 -2.73
N ASP A 76 13.86 -1.45 -3.45
CA ASP A 76 14.01 -0.12 -2.85
C ASP A 76 12.71 0.31 -2.15
N PHE A 77 11.54 0.07 -2.75
CA PHE A 77 10.25 0.34 -2.12
C PHE A 77 10.09 -0.43 -0.80
N ALA A 78 10.40 -1.74 -0.79
CA ALA A 78 10.36 -2.55 0.42
C ALA A 78 11.30 -2.01 1.52
N ALA A 79 12.51 -1.57 1.16
CA ALA A 79 13.45 -0.98 2.10
C ALA A 79 12.93 0.34 2.70
N VAL A 80 12.28 1.18 1.88
CA VAL A 80 11.63 2.42 2.35
C VAL A 80 10.48 2.09 3.32
N VAL A 81 9.64 1.10 3.01
CA VAL A 81 8.59 0.61 3.92
C VAL A 81 9.18 0.15 5.26
N THR A 82 10.24 -0.65 5.25
CA THR A 82 10.93 -1.08 6.48
C THR A 82 11.45 0.11 7.28
N SER A 83 12.09 1.09 6.63
CA SER A 83 12.58 2.31 7.28
C SER A 83 11.44 3.12 7.93
N MET A 84 10.29 3.24 7.25
CA MET A 84 9.11 3.91 7.79
C MET A 84 8.49 3.19 9.00
N LEU A 85 8.57 1.85 9.03
CA LEU A 85 8.14 1.04 10.17
C LEU A 85 9.07 1.17 11.37
N GLU A 86 10.34 1.52 11.14
CA GLU A 86 11.32 1.88 12.18
C GLU A 86 11.12 3.30 12.72
N GLY A 87 10.20 4.06 12.12
CA GLY A 87 9.88 5.43 12.52
C GLY A 87 10.66 6.51 11.79
N ASN A 88 11.47 6.15 10.79
CA ASN A 88 12.16 7.11 9.96
C ASN A 88 11.18 7.74 8.97
N CYS A 89 11.09 9.06 8.98
CA CYS A 89 10.21 9.81 8.06
C CYS A 89 10.88 10.94 7.30
N ASP A 90 12.17 11.13 7.51
CA ASP A 90 12.97 12.16 6.84
C ASP A 90 14.25 11.52 6.33
N PHE A 91 14.18 11.03 5.09
CA PHE A 91 15.33 10.47 4.40
C PHE A 91 15.18 10.60 2.89
N ALA A 92 16.32 10.62 2.19
CA ALA A 92 16.33 10.64 0.74
C ALA A 92 15.86 9.28 0.20
N LEU A 93 14.84 9.29 -0.65
CA LEU A 93 14.40 8.07 -1.32
C LEU A 93 15.50 7.55 -2.27
N PRO A 94 15.65 6.21 -2.40
CA PRO A 94 16.54 5.61 -3.38
C PRO A 94 16.27 6.13 -4.80
N ALA A 95 17.34 6.27 -5.60
CA ALA A 95 17.26 6.89 -6.93
C ALA A 95 16.26 6.19 -7.87
N SER A 96 16.05 4.88 -7.72
CA SER A 96 15.15 4.09 -8.56
C SER A 96 13.68 4.49 -8.43
N ILE A 97 13.27 5.02 -7.27
CA ILE A 97 11.89 5.42 -6.95
C ILE A 97 11.75 6.93 -6.66
N GLY A 98 12.81 7.62 -6.25
CA GLY A 98 12.80 9.02 -5.82
C GLY A 98 12.49 10.05 -6.92
N ALA A 99 12.43 9.61 -8.18
CA ALA A 99 11.92 10.43 -9.29
C ALA A 99 10.39 10.49 -9.33
N ASN A 100 9.69 9.45 -8.83
CA ASN A 100 8.23 9.33 -8.92
C ASN A 100 7.55 9.45 -7.56
N MET A 101 8.24 9.12 -6.48
CA MET A 101 7.68 9.10 -5.12
C MET A 101 8.29 10.19 -4.23
N ALA A 102 7.59 10.51 -3.14
CA ALA A 102 8.11 11.31 -2.05
C ALA A 102 7.71 10.69 -0.70
N ILE A 103 8.60 10.86 0.28
CA ILE A 103 8.30 10.65 1.69
C ILE A 103 8.12 12.01 2.36
N ARG A 104 7.14 12.12 3.26
CA ARG A 104 6.93 13.32 4.08
C ARG A 104 6.25 12.99 5.40
N SER A 105 6.52 13.80 6.42
CA SER A 105 5.68 13.86 7.61
C SER A 105 4.36 14.57 7.28
N PHE A 106 3.27 14.07 7.83
CA PHE A 106 1.93 14.63 7.67
C PHE A 106 1.25 14.71 9.04
N THR A 107 0.88 15.92 9.47
CA THR A 107 0.11 16.11 10.71
C THR A 107 -1.36 16.22 10.34
N ASP A 108 -2.19 15.33 10.87
CA ASP A 108 -3.64 15.31 10.63
C ASP A 108 -4.33 16.33 11.53
N ASP A 109 -4.99 17.32 10.94
CA ASP A 109 -5.71 18.39 11.65
C ASP A 109 -6.88 17.85 12.49
N GLY A 110 -7.40 16.67 12.15
CA GLY A 110 -8.55 16.05 12.83
C GLY A 110 -8.19 15.35 14.14
N ASN A 111 -6.93 14.97 14.37
CA ASN A 111 -6.51 14.35 15.63
C ASN A 111 -5.15 14.82 16.17
N GLY A 112 -4.46 15.72 15.47
CA GLY A 112 -3.15 16.27 15.84
C GLY A 112 -1.99 15.28 15.75
N ARG A 113 -2.21 14.04 15.25
CA ARG A 113 -1.15 13.03 15.13
C ARG A 113 -0.31 13.27 13.89
N THR A 114 0.98 13.00 14.00
CA THR A 114 1.90 12.96 12.86
C THR A 114 2.06 11.53 12.34
N TYR A 115 1.97 11.43 11.02
CA TYR A 115 2.10 10.21 10.24
C TYR A 115 3.30 10.31 9.32
N CYS A 116 3.88 9.17 8.98
CA CYS A 116 4.82 9.10 7.88
C CYS A 116 4.15 8.62 6.61
N LEU A 117 4.28 9.38 5.53
CA LEU A 117 3.60 9.14 4.27
C LEU A 117 4.61 8.94 3.15
N LEU A 118 4.49 7.81 2.44
CA LEU A 118 5.10 7.56 1.15
C LEU A 118 4.01 7.55 0.09
N MET A 119 4.10 8.44 -0.89
CA MET A 119 3.14 8.54 -1.98
C MET A 119 3.84 8.85 -3.30
N GLU A 120 3.21 8.46 -4.40
CA GLU A 120 3.62 8.97 -5.71
C GLU A 120 3.33 10.48 -5.78
N VAL A 121 4.22 11.25 -6.42
CA VAL A 121 4.13 12.71 -6.53
C VAL A 121 4.33 13.24 -7.94
N LYS A 122 4.68 12.39 -8.89
CA LYS A 122 4.96 12.81 -10.26
C LYS A 122 3.77 12.52 -11.17
N SER A 123 3.40 13.53 -11.95
CA SER A 123 2.51 13.43 -13.10
C SER A 123 3.21 14.05 -14.31
N SER A 124 3.55 13.23 -15.30
CA SER A 124 4.15 13.64 -16.58
C SER A 124 3.12 14.00 -17.64
N VAL A 125 1.85 13.68 -17.39
CA VAL A 125 0.74 13.86 -18.33
C VAL A 125 -0.19 14.98 -17.86
N LYS A 126 -0.71 15.80 -18.78
CA LYS A 126 -1.79 16.77 -18.52
C LYS A 126 -3.10 16.13 -18.00
N SER A 127 -3.14 14.81 -17.84
CA SER A 127 -4.33 14.05 -17.43
C SER A 127 -4.69 14.21 -15.94
N GLY A 128 -3.79 14.77 -15.12
CA GLY A 128 -4.02 14.92 -13.68
C GLY A 128 -3.82 13.62 -12.89
N PHE A 129 -3.27 12.57 -13.51
CA PHE A 129 -2.99 11.29 -12.86
C PHE A 129 -1.49 11.04 -12.66
N VAL A 130 -1.16 10.16 -11.72
CA VAL A 130 0.21 9.72 -11.46
C VAL A 130 0.77 8.83 -12.58
N ASP A 131 2.09 8.78 -12.72
CA ASP A 131 2.79 8.14 -13.86
C ASP A 131 2.92 6.61 -13.76
N LYS A 132 2.83 6.06 -12.55
CA LYS A 132 3.19 4.67 -12.26
C LYS A 132 2.06 3.87 -11.64
N GLY A 133 1.23 4.51 -10.83
CA GLY A 133 0.19 3.82 -10.06
C GLY A 133 0.77 2.91 -8.99
N TRP A 134 1.85 3.34 -8.33
CA TRP A 134 2.59 2.52 -7.34
C TRP A 134 2.00 2.54 -5.93
N GLY A 135 1.10 3.46 -5.63
CA GLY A 135 0.31 3.43 -4.40
C GLY A 135 0.84 4.29 -3.29
N THR A 136 0.37 4.00 -2.10
CA THR A 136 0.60 4.83 -0.91
C THR A 136 0.78 3.94 0.30
N PHE A 137 1.77 4.27 1.11
CA PHE A 137 2.03 3.63 2.38
C PHE A 137 2.11 4.69 3.48
N ILE A 138 1.44 4.44 4.60
CA ILE A 138 1.38 5.37 5.73
C ILE A 138 1.72 4.60 7.00
N THR A 139 2.56 5.16 7.86
CA THR A 139 2.83 4.62 9.19
C THR A 139 2.47 5.60 10.29
N HIS A 140 2.03 5.03 11.41
CA HIS A 140 1.99 5.68 12.72
C HIS A 140 2.81 4.81 13.69
N PRO A 141 4.14 5.03 13.78
CA PRO A 141 5.02 4.16 14.58
C PRO A 141 4.63 4.07 16.06
N ALA A 142 4.01 5.13 16.59
CA ALA A 142 3.52 5.19 17.97
C ALA A 142 2.19 4.45 18.20
N GLY A 143 1.55 3.93 17.14
CA GLY A 143 0.26 3.24 17.26
C GLY A 143 0.34 1.99 18.13
N ALA A 144 -0.66 1.83 19.01
CA ALA A 144 -0.77 0.71 19.93
C ALA A 144 -0.95 -0.64 19.20
N ARG A 145 -1.64 -0.63 18.04
CA ARG A 145 -2.04 -1.88 17.37
C ARG A 145 -1.17 -2.20 16.17
N ARG A 146 -0.57 -3.40 16.19
CA ARG A 146 0.19 -3.98 15.07
C ARG A 146 -0.75 -4.51 13.98
N ILE A 147 -1.62 -3.63 13.50
CA ILE A 147 -2.54 -3.87 12.40
C ILE A 147 -2.13 -3.00 11.22
N SER A 148 -2.18 -3.59 10.03
CA SER A 148 -2.03 -2.87 8.76
C SER A 148 -3.37 -2.88 8.01
N HIS A 149 -3.95 -1.71 7.77
CA HIS A 149 -5.19 -1.57 7.01
C HIS A 149 -4.90 -1.43 5.53
N HIS A 150 -5.53 -2.27 4.72
CA HIS A 150 -5.21 -2.40 3.31
C HIS A 150 -6.41 -2.09 2.42
N ALA A 151 -6.20 -1.25 1.42
CA ALA A 151 -7.17 -0.90 0.38
C ALA A 151 -6.61 -1.30 -1.00
N PRO A 152 -6.74 -2.58 -1.40
CA PRO A 152 -6.20 -3.08 -2.67
C PRO A 152 -6.95 -2.55 -3.90
N HIS A 153 -8.23 -2.20 -3.75
CA HIS A 153 -9.14 -1.82 -4.85
C HIS A 153 -9.77 -0.43 -4.64
N PRO A 154 -8.96 0.63 -4.42
CA PRO A 154 -9.42 1.94 -3.96
C PRO A 154 -10.25 2.72 -4.99
N LYS A 155 -10.52 2.21 -6.20
CA LYS A 155 -11.38 2.85 -7.22
C LYS A 155 -12.39 1.88 -7.84
N PHE A 156 -12.47 0.68 -7.29
CA PHE A 156 -13.34 -0.38 -7.78
C PHE A 156 -14.31 -0.84 -6.68
N ASP A 157 -13.86 -0.80 -5.43
CA ASP A 157 -14.68 -1.12 -4.28
C ASP A 157 -15.42 0.14 -3.79
N THR A 158 -16.56 0.40 -4.42
CA THR A 158 -17.25 1.70 -4.42
C THR A 158 -18.69 1.56 -3.95
N ALA A 159 -19.27 2.62 -3.40
CA ALA A 159 -20.63 2.59 -2.84
C ALA A 159 -21.72 2.26 -3.87
N SER A 160 -21.44 2.53 -5.15
CA SER A 160 -22.23 2.08 -6.30
C SER A 160 -21.43 1.04 -7.07
N THR A 161 -21.93 -0.18 -7.21
CA THR A 161 -21.30 -1.21 -8.07
C THR A 161 -21.50 -0.82 -9.54
N GLY A 162 -20.42 -0.69 -10.33
CA GLY A 162 -20.54 -0.36 -11.75
C GLY A 162 -19.21 -0.12 -12.47
N SER A 163 -19.28 0.05 -13.79
CA SER A 163 -18.15 0.43 -14.67
C SER A 163 -17.65 1.85 -14.45
N ASP A 164 -18.42 2.67 -13.73
CA ASP A 164 -18.10 4.07 -13.51
C ASP A 164 -16.96 4.22 -12.50
N GLU A 165 -16.19 5.30 -12.64
CA GLU A 165 -15.08 5.61 -11.75
C GLU A 165 -15.61 5.88 -10.35
N GLY A 166 -15.60 4.87 -9.49
CA GLY A 166 -16.29 5.00 -8.21
C GLY A 166 -15.46 5.73 -7.14
N ASP A 167 -16.14 5.93 -6.02
CA ASP A 167 -15.89 6.97 -5.01
C ASP A 167 -14.78 6.65 -3.99
N ALA A 168 -13.86 5.74 -4.28
CA ALA A 168 -12.78 5.33 -3.37
C ALA A 168 -13.20 4.98 -1.94
N TYR A 169 -14.41 4.43 -1.78
CA TYR A 169 -15.00 4.14 -0.48
C TYR A 169 -14.08 3.29 0.41
N SER A 170 -13.63 2.12 -0.05
CA SER A 170 -12.82 1.20 0.76
C SER A 170 -11.51 1.84 1.25
N ALA A 171 -10.90 2.71 0.44
CA ALA A 171 -9.72 3.46 0.83
C ALA A 171 -9.99 4.47 1.96
N ARG A 172 -11.10 5.21 1.85
CA ARG A 172 -11.53 6.19 2.87
C ARG A 172 -11.94 5.51 4.17
N GLU A 173 -12.61 4.37 4.08
CA GLU A 173 -12.96 3.57 5.25
C GLU A 173 -11.71 3.02 5.94
N ALA A 174 -10.83 2.37 5.20
CA ALA A 174 -9.61 1.79 5.74
C ALA A 174 -8.71 2.84 6.42
N VAL A 175 -8.59 4.06 5.87
CA VAL A 175 -7.79 5.13 6.52
C VAL A 175 -8.47 5.69 7.77
N ARG A 176 -9.80 5.81 7.80
CA ARG A 176 -10.56 6.19 9.01
C ARG A 176 -10.38 5.17 10.12
N ILE A 177 -10.50 3.88 9.77
CA ILE A 177 -10.31 2.79 10.72
C ILE A 177 -8.87 2.78 11.23
N PHE A 178 -7.87 2.90 10.34
CA PHE A 178 -6.45 3.02 10.72
C PHE A 178 -6.23 4.12 11.77
N LYS A 179 -6.81 5.30 11.54
CA LYS A 179 -6.71 6.45 12.44
C LYS A 179 -7.36 6.18 13.81
N ARG A 180 -8.60 5.68 13.81
CA ARG A 180 -9.41 5.49 15.02
C ARG A 180 -9.00 4.30 15.86
N SER A 181 -8.54 3.23 15.22
CA SER A 181 -8.04 2.03 15.91
C SER A 181 -6.62 2.19 16.44
N ASP A 182 -5.97 3.33 16.21
CA ASP A 182 -4.57 3.55 16.62
C ASP A 182 -3.63 2.46 16.09
N SER A 183 -3.84 2.12 14.80
CA SER A 183 -3.08 1.10 14.10
C SER A 183 -1.78 1.63 13.55
N ARG A 184 -0.83 0.74 13.27
CA ARG A 184 0.54 1.12 12.89
C ARG A 184 0.75 1.43 11.42
N SER A 185 -0.03 0.84 10.52
CA SER A 185 0.15 1.09 9.10
C SER A 185 -1.12 1.06 8.26
N TYR A 186 -1.04 1.72 7.12
CA TYR A 186 -2.04 1.72 6.07
C TYR A 186 -1.35 1.56 4.71
N LEU A 187 -1.92 0.74 3.84
CA LEU A 187 -1.42 0.45 2.49
C LEU A 187 -2.57 0.57 1.49
N MET A 188 -2.37 1.34 0.43
CA MET A 188 -3.35 1.53 -0.63
C MET A 188 -2.70 1.30 -1.98
N ALA A 189 -3.37 0.56 -2.86
CA ALA A 189 -2.93 0.40 -4.25
C ALA A 189 -2.93 1.74 -4.98
N GLY A 190 -2.07 1.92 -5.98
CA GLY A 190 -1.95 3.21 -6.68
C GLY A 190 -2.82 3.38 -7.90
N THR A 191 -3.70 2.43 -8.19
CA THR A 191 -4.43 2.35 -9.44
C THR A 191 -5.77 1.67 -9.24
N ARG A 192 -6.73 1.95 -10.12
CA ARG A 192 -7.88 1.06 -10.28
C ARG A 192 -7.36 -0.32 -10.73
N ARG A 193 -7.93 -1.40 -10.19
CA ARG A 193 -7.52 -2.79 -10.51
C ARG A 193 -7.58 -3.11 -12.02
N SER A 194 -8.37 -2.36 -12.77
CA SER A 194 -8.59 -2.50 -14.22
C SER A 194 -7.89 -1.43 -15.06
N ALA A 195 -6.87 -0.73 -14.54
CA ALA A 195 -6.23 0.34 -15.30
C ALA A 195 -5.51 -0.19 -16.55
N ASN A 196 -4.96 -1.40 -16.48
CA ASN A 196 -4.39 -2.11 -17.62
C ASN A 196 -5.22 -3.35 -17.88
N LEU A 197 -5.91 -3.41 -19.02
CA LEU A 197 -6.79 -4.55 -19.37
C LEU A 197 -6.03 -5.81 -19.82
N SER A 198 -4.71 -5.73 -19.92
CA SER A 198 -3.85 -6.90 -20.14
C SER A 198 -3.96 -7.88 -18.98
N ALA A 199 -3.94 -9.18 -19.30
CA ALA A 199 -3.95 -10.23 -18.28
C ALA A 199 -2.70 -10.15 -17.39
N SER A 200 -2.89 -10.40 -16.10
CA SER A 200 -1.80 -10.56 -15.14
C SER A 200 -0.93 -11.76 -15.54
N THR A 201 0.38 -11.55 -15.58
CA THR A 201 1.35 -12.64 -15.78
C THR A 201 1.37 -13.62 -14.60
N CYS A 202 0.78 -13.21 -13.48
CA CYS A 202 0.71 -14.02 -12.29
C CYS A 202 -0.53 -14.93 -12.24
N GLN A 203 -1.71 -14.35 -12.50
CA GLN A 203 -2.98 -15.09 -12.52
C GLN A 203 -3.82 -14.59 -13.70
N GLY A 204 -3.81 -15.34 -14.80
CA GLY A 204 -4.32 -14.87 -16.11
C GLY A 204 -5.81 -14.52 -16.17
N SER A 205 -6.61 -14.90 -15.17
CA SER A 205 -8.02 -14.49 -15.03
C SER A 205 -8.20 -13.07 -14.47
N TYR A 206 -7.12 -12.41 -14.06
CA TYR A 206 -7.13 -11.07 -13.48
C TYR A 206 -6.33 -10.09 -14.33
N TRP A 207 -6.57 -8.80 -14.13
CA TRP A 207 -5.84 -7.73 -14.83
C TRP A 207 -4.45 -7.51 -14.24
N GLN A 208 -3.52 -7.05 -15.06
CA GLN A 208 -2.13 -6.76 -14.66
C GLN A 208 -2.05 -5.74 -13.51
N SER A 209 -2.96 -4.76 -13.49
CA SER A 209 -3.06 -3.73 -12.45
C SER A 209 -3.80 -4.17 -11.17
N ASP A 210 -4.32 -5.40 -11.12
CA ASP A 210 -4.99 -5.93 -9.93
C ASP A 210 -3.96 -6.37 -8.88
N CYS A 211 -3.72 -5.50 -7.89
CA CYS A 211 -2.65 -5.71 -6.93
C CYS A 211 -2.86 -6.91 -6.00
N ALA A 212 -4.12 -7.31 -5.74
CA ALA A 212 -4.44 -8.48 -4.93
C ALA A 212 -4.05 -9.78 -5.64
N HIS A 213 -4.12 -9.81 -6.97
CA HIS A 213 -3.96 -11.02 -7.80
C HIS A 213 -2.69 -11.00 -8.67
N ASN A 214 -1.75 -10.12 -8.35
CA ASN A 214 -0.47 -9.99 -9.03
C ASN A 214 0.64 -9.68 -8.02
N THR A 215 1.85 -10.21 -8.26
CA THR A 215 3.04 -9.88 -7.46
C THR A 215 3.90 -8.79 -8.11
N ALA A 216 3.67 -8.48 -9.38
CA ALA A 216 4.42 -7.49 -10.16
C ALA A 216 3.87 -6.06 -9.95
N ASN A 217 3.82 -5.60 -8.69
CA ASN A 217 3.40 -4.26 -8.26
C ASN A 217 4.14 -3.88 -6.95
N MET A 218 3.88 -2.70 -6.39
CA MET A 218 4.49 -2.26 -5.11
C MET A 218 3.71 -2.70 -3.84
N TYR A 219 2.48 -3.14 -4.00
CA TYR A 219 1.63 -3.60 -2.90
C TYR A 219 2.13 -4.93 -2.30
N PHE A 220 2.57 -5.86 -3.15
CA PHE A 220 3.16 -7.13 -2.72
C PHE A 220 4.49 -6.97 -1.95
N PRO A 221 5.52 -6.23 -2.44
CA PRO A 221 6.74 -6.01 -1.67
C PRO A 221 6.52 -5.23 -0.37
N ALA A 222 5.49 -4.36 -0.27
CA ALA A 222 5.11 -3.74 1.00
C ALA A 222 4.67 -4.78 2.05
N ASN A 223 3.88 -5.77 1.63
CA ASN A 223 3.47 -6.89 2.47
C ASN A 223 4.65 -7.76 2.91
N VAL A 224 5.60 -8.03 2.00
CA VAL A 224 6.85 -8.73 2.33
C VAL A 224 7.66 -7.94 3.37
N ALA A 225 7.76 -6.62 3.21
CA ALA A 225 8.47 -5.76 4.16
C ALA A 225 7.81 -5.73 5.55
N LEU A 226 6.47 -5.66 5.60
CA LEU A 226 5.70 -5.78 6.84
C LEU A 226 5.97 -7.12 7.55
N ASP A 227 5.86 -8.24 6.82
CA ASP A 227 6.04 -9.56 7.43
C ASP A 227 7.46 -9.75 7.96
N ASN A 228 8.47 -9.39 7.15
CA ASN A 228 9.87 -9.44 7.57
C ASN A 228 10.14 -8.56 8.80
N PHE A 229 9.59 -7.34 8.83
CA PHE A 229 9.79 -6.40 9.92
C PHE A 229 9.29 -6.96 11.28
N TYR A 230 8.08 -7.51 11.29
CA TYR A 230 7.49 -8.07 12.50
C TYR A 230 8.07 -9.44 12.86
N ALA A 231 8.36 -10.29 11.86
CA ALA A 231 8.99 -11.60 12.07
C ALA A 231 10.38 -11.46 12.69
N ALA A 232 11.21 -10.52 12.20
CA ALA A 232 12.53 -10.24 12.75
C ALA A 232 12.51 -9.79 14.22
N ARG A 233 11.34 -9.33 14.70
CA ARG A 233 11.13 -8.88 16.08
C ARG A 233 10.33 -9.89 16.92
N GLY A 234 9.97 -11.04 16.37
CA GLY A 234 9.12 -12.03 17.04
C GLY A 234 7.75 -11.47 17.43
N GLN A 235 7.23 -10.51 16.66
CA GLN A 235 5.99 -9.80 16.96
C GLN A 235 4.83 -10.33 16.13
N ASP A 236 3.72 -10.59 16.79
CA ASP A 236 2.45 -10.91 16.12
C ASP A 236 1.80 -9.63 15.55
N TRP A 237 1.27 -9.73 14.33
CA TRP A 237 0.66 -8.62 13.60
C TRP A 237 -0.42 -9.13 12.64
N THR A 238 -1.24 -8.23 12.11
CA THR A 238 -2.32 -8.59 11.18
C THR A 238 -2.51 -7.55 10.07
N ALA A 239 -2.52 -8.01 8.82
CA ALA A 239 -3.05 -7.30 7.67
C ALA A 239 -4.56 -7.51 7.57
N ILE A 240 -5.31 -6.44 7.35
CA ILE A 240 -6.75 -6.49 7.10
C ILE A 240 -7.03 -5.79 5.77
N GLU A 241 -7.49 -6.55 4.78
CA GLU A 241 -7.95 -6.04 3.49
C GLU A 241 -9.43 -5.74 3.51
N TRP A 242 -9.75 -4.49 3.16
CA TRP A 242 -11.10 -3.95 3.13
C TRP A 242 -11.61 -3.92 1.71
N HIS A 243 -12.68 -4.66 1.46
CA HIS A 243 -13.36 -4.74 0.18
C HIS A 243 -14.85 -4.40 0.30
N SER A 244 -15.44 -4.09 -0.86
CA SER A 244 -16.89 -3.97 -1.00
C SER A 244 -17.40 -4.97 -2.03
N LYS A 245 -18.56 -5.56 -1.76
CA LYS A 245 -19.25 -6.49 -2.65
C LYS A 245 -20.67 -6.03 -2.98
N SER A 246 -21.16 -6.46 -4.14
CA SER A 246 -22.59 -6.36 -4.45
C SER A 246 -23.40 -7.25 -3.49
N ALA A 247 -24.60 -6.78 -3.12
CA ALA A 247 -25.58 -7.61 -2.43
C ALA A 247 -25.97 -8.86 -3.24
N SER A 248 -25.85 -8.82 -4.57
CA SER A 248 -26.08 -9.98 -5.44
C SER A 248 -24.94 -11.00 -5.43
N THR A 249 -23.75 -10.64 -4.95
CA THR A 249 -22.61 -11.58 -4.87
C THR A 249 -22.74 -12.49 -3.65
N CYS A 250 -23.08 -11.92 -2.50
CA CYS A 250 -23.37 -12.66 -1.27
C CYS A 250 -24.46 -11.92 -0.49
N SER A 251 -25.45 -12.65 0.04
CA SER A 251 -26.65 -12.09 0.68
C SER A 251 -26.42 -11.54 2.09
N ASN A 252 -25.29 -11.85 2.71
CA ASN A 252 -24.90 -11.35 4.01
C ASN A 252 -24.45 -9.87 3.95
N ASP A 253 -24.43 -9.21 5.10
CA ASP A 253 -23.96 -7.83 5.22
C ASP A 253 -22.44 -7.75 5.13
N VAL A 254 -21.77 -8.67 5.85
CA VAL A 254 -20.30 -8.76 5.90
C VAL A 254 -19.88 -10.21 5.75
N PHE A 255 -18.95 -10.48 4.84
CA PHE A 255 -18.25 -11.76 4.75
C PHE A 255 -16.79 -11.59 5.18
N MET A 256 -16.31 -12.47 6.05
CA MET A 256 -14.93 -12.42 6.52
C MET A 256 -14.21 -13.76 6.27
N SER A 257 -12.95 -13.70 5.88
CA SER A 257 -12.13 -14.90 5.69
C SER A 257 -10.68 -14.66 6.09
N MET A 258 -9.91 -15.74 6.21
CA MET A 258 -8.46 -15.68 6.43
C MET A 258 -7.69 -16.01 5.14
N GLY A 259 -8.27 -15.79 3.94
CA GLY A 259 -7.64 -16.16 2.67
C GLY A 259 -7.72 -17.67 2.35
N ARG A 260 -8.65 -18.38 2.98
CA ARG A 260 -8.81 -19.85 2.93
C ARG A 260 -10.28 -20.21 3.08
N ASN A 261 -10.74 -21.21 2.33
CA ASN A 261 -12.08 -21.77 2.51
C ASN A 261 -12.09 -22.83 3.63
N GLU A 262 -11.89 -22.39 4.87
CA GLU A 262 -11.90 -23.23 6.07
C GLU A 262 -12.60 -22.50 7.23
N THR A 263 -13.20 -23.26 8.14
CA THR A 263 -13.83 -22.69 9.34
C THR A 263 -12.74 -22.06 10.22
N PRO A 264 -12.85 -20.75 10.56
CA PRO A 264 -11.85 -20.12 11.39
C PRO A 264 -11.80 -20.77 12.78
N PRO A 265 -10.61 -21.11 13.30
CA PRO A 265 -10.47 -21.70 14.62
C PRO A 265 -11.12 -20.84 15.71
N ALA A 266 -11.68 -21.50 16.74
CA ALA A 266 -12.18 -20.81 17.92
C ALA A 266 -11.08 -19.96 18.56
N GLY A 267 -11.42 -18.73 18.97
CA GLY A 267 -10.46 -17.78 19.54
C GLY A 267 -9.48 -17.15 18.53
N SER A 268 -9.57 -17.48 17.24
CA SER A 268 -8.80 -16.76 16.20
C SER A 268 -9.20 -15.29 16.15
N LYS A 269 -8.27 -14.44 15.69
CA LYS A 269 -8.50 -12.99 15.50
C LYS A 269 -9.74 -12.71 14.65
N LEU A 270 -10.02 -13.55 13.65
CA LEU A 270 -11.22 -13.41 12.82
C LEU A 270 -12.51 -13.66 13.61
N GLN A 271 -12.55 -14.69 14.46
CA GLN A 271 -13.71 -14.96 15.33
C GLN A 271 -13.91 -13.88 16.39
N LEU A 272 -12.81 -13.38 16.97
CA LEU A 272 -12.85 -12.27 17.93
C LEU A 272 -13.39 -10.99 17.27
N LEU A 273 -12.89 -10.65 16.08
CA LEU A 273 -13.34 -9.48 15.33
C LEU A 273 -14.80 -9.62 14.90
N LYS A 274 -15.22 -10.80 14.44
CA LYS A 274 -16.63 -11.10 14.12
C LYS A 274 -17.53 -10.82 15.31
N ALA A 275 -17.24 -11.43 16.46
CA ALA A 275 -18.05 -11.28 17.67
C ALA A 275 -18.11 -9.82 18.14
N ALA A 276 -16.98 -9.11 18.08
CA ALA A 276 -16.92 -7.68 18.41
C ALA A 276 -17.76 -6.83 17.44
N MET A 277 -17.75 -7.16 16.14
CA MET A 277 -18.54 -6.45 15.14
C MET A 277 -20.04 -6.72 15.28
N GLU A 278 -20.44 -7.95 15.60
CA GLU A 278 -21.84 -8.29 15.92
C GLU A 278 -22.37 -7.51 17.13
N ALA A 279 -21.51 -7.24 18.12
CA ALA A 279 -21.87 -6.39 19.24
C ALA A 279 -22.05 -4.91 18.85
N GLN A 280 -21.28 -4.40 17.88
CA GLN A 280 -21.39 -3.02 17.38
C GLN A 280 -22.57 -2.84 16.41
N LYS A 281 -22.91 -3.88 15.64
CA LYS A 281 -23.99 -3.87 14.65
C LYS A 281 -24.85 -5.14 14.77
N PRO A 282 -25.70 -5.26 15.81
CA PRO A 282 -26.50 -6.47 16.05
C PRO A 282 -27.50 -6.81 14.93
N SER A 283 -27.84 -5.85 14.07
CA SER A 283 -28.74 -6.05 12.93
C SER A 283 -28.03 -6.55 11.68
N TRP A 284 -26.69 -6.61 11.66
CA TRP A 284 -25.93 -7.07 10.49
C TRP A 284 -25.79 -8.58 10.48
N VAL A 285 -25.97 -9.18 9.31
CA VAL A 285 -25.67 -10.58 9.03
C VAL A 285 -24.18 -10.71 8.71
N ILE A 286 -23.39 -11.14 9.69
CA ILE A 286 -21.94 -11.31 9.56
C ILE A 286 -21.59 -12.79 9.46
N GLU A 287 -20.98 -13.20 8.35
CA GLU A 287 -20.60 -14.58 8.09
C GLU A 287 -19.08 -14.72 7.93
N THR A 288 -18.58 -15.92 8.21
CA THR A 288 -17.21 -16.33 7.91
C THR A 288 -17.18 -17.56 7.03
N THR A 289 -16.03 -17.85 6.44
CA THR A 289 -15.76 -19.15 5.80
C THR A 289 -16.13 -20.32 6.72
N GLY A 290 -16.66 -21.40 6.13
CA GLY A 290 -17.09 -22.59 6.88
C GLY A 290 -18.35 -22.43 7.75
N GLY A 291 -18.97 -21.24 7.80
CA GLY A 291 -20.17 -20.95 8.60
C GLY A 291 -21.51 -21.33 7.97
N GLY A 292 -21.52 -22.09 6.87
CA GLY A 292 -22.74 -22.50 6.15
C GLY A 292 -23.21 -21.55 5.05
N GLY A 293 -22.64 -20.34 4.95
CA GLY A 293 -22.88 -19.41 3.85
C GLY A 293 -22.29 -19.88 2.51
N THR A 294 -22.84 -19.38 1.40
CA THR A 294 -22.40 -19.71 0.03
C THR A 294 -21.43 -18.70 -0.58
N CYS A 295 -20.99 -17.70 0.20
CA CYS A 295 -20.15 -16.63 -0.31
C CYS A 295 -18.77 -17.16 -0.76
N ALA A 296 -18.45 -16.97 -2.04
CA ALA A 296 -17.22 -17.48 -2.65
C ALA A 296 -16.01 -16.53 -2.50
N LEU A 297 -16.20 -15.35 -1.91
CA LEU A 297 -15.18 -14.29 -1.78
C LEU A 297 -14.20 -14.55 -0.62
N VAL A 298 -13.54 -15.71 -0.66
CA VAL A 298 -12.67 -16.23 0.41
C VAL A 298 -11.20 -15.77 0.29
N ALA A 299 -10.89 -14.93 -0.70
CA ALA A 299 -9.54 -14.43 -0.99
C ALA A 299 -8.43 -15.51 -1.11
N SER A 300 -8.77 -16.74 -1.52
CA SER A 300 -7.78 -17.84 -1.69
C SER A 300 -6.80 -17.61 -2.84
N THR A 301 -7.11 -16.68 -3.75
CA THR A 301 -6.28 -16.24 -4.85
C THR A 301 -5.47 -14.99 -4.54
N ASN A 302 -5.66 -14.35 -3.39
CA ASN A 302 -4.90 -13.17 -3.03
C ASN A 302 -3.42 -13.51 -2.80
N THR A 303 -2.52 -12.87 -3.52
CA THR A 303 -1.07 -13.14 -3.48
C THR A 303 -0.45 -12.75 -2.15
N ALA A 304 -0.79 -11.58 -1.59
CA ALA A 304 -0.35 -11.17 -0.26
C ALA A 304 -0.91 -12.10 0.82
N GLY A 305 -2.20 -12.44 0.74
CA GLY A 305 -2.85 -13.38 1.65
C GLY A 305 -2.21 -14.78 1.64
N ARG A 306 -1.87 -15.31 0.46
CA ARG A 306 -1.11 -16.57 0.33
C ARG A 306 0.25 -16.48 1.02
N MET A 307 0.98 -15.39 0.79
CA MET A 307 2.30 -15.17 1.39
C MET A 307 2.22 -15.10 2.91
N LEU A 308 1.30 -14.29 3.44
CA LEU A 308 1.07 -14.14 4.88
C LEU A 308 0.59 -15.43 5.55
N ASN A 309 0.00 -16.34 4.78
CA ASN A 309 -0.41 -17.68 5.20
C ASN A 309 0.64 -18.77 4.95
N GLY A 310 1.92 -18.38 4.79
CA GLY A 310 3.07 -19.31 4.81
C GLY A 310 3.57 -19.78 3.45
N VAL A 311 3.00 -19.26 2.35
CA VAL A 311 3.60 -19.46 1.02
C VAL A 311 4.82 -18.53 0.88
N THR A 312 5.93 -19.02 0.34
CA THR A 312 7.09 -18.15 0.09
C THR A 312 6.74 -17.03 -0.89
N ALA A 313 7.37 -15.86 -0.75
CA ALA A 313 7.11 -14.72 -1.61
C ALA A 313 7.28 -15.04 -3.12
N THR A 314 8.23 -15.91 -3.47
CA THR A 314 8.46 -16.35 -4.86
C THR A 314 7.34 -17.23 -5.42
N ASN A 315 6.61 -17.95 -4.56
CA ASN A 315 5.60 -18.93 -4.95
C ASN A 315 4.16 -18.42 -4.78
N ALA A 316 3.97 -17.30 -4.07
CA ALA A 316 2.66 -16.71 -3.77
C ALA A 316 1.77 -16.50 -5.01
N CYS A 317 2.40 -16.37 -6.17
CA CYS A 317 1.72 -16.20 -7.43
C CYS A 317 0.87 -17.40 -7.87
N GLY A 318 1.40 -18.62 -7.75
CA GLY A 318 0.76 -19.84 -8.25
C GLY A 318 0.40 -20.86 -7.16
N THR A 319 0.94 -20.72 -5.96
CA THR A 319 0.75 -21.70 -4.88
C THR A 319 -0.30 -21.20 -3.89
N ALA A 320 -1.39 -21.95 -3.74
CA ALA A 320 -2.37 -21.70 -2.70
C ALA A 320 -1.80 -21.99 -1.31
N ALA A 321 -2.20 -21.22 -0.30
CA ALA A 321 -1.87 -21.52 1.08
C ALA A 321 -2.61 -22.79 1.55
N THR A 322 -1.94 -23.57 2.40
CA THR A 322 -2.47 -24.82 2.99
C THR A 322 -3.04 -24.63 4.40
N SER A 323 -2.81 -23.48 5.02
CA SER A 323 -3.26 -23.15 6.38
C SER A 323 -3.40 -21.63 6.54
N ALA A 324 -4.31 -21.17 7.40
CA ALA A 324 -4.33 -19.78 7.83
C ALA A 324 -3.37 -19.50 9.00
N SER A 325 -2.57 -18.44 8.92
CA SER A 325 -1.65 -18.03 10.01
C SER A 325 -2.26 -17.06 11.01
N GLY A 326 -3.41 -16.46 10.68
CA GLY A 326 -4.01 -15.33 11.42
C GLY A 326 -3.37 -13.97 11.12
N LYS A 327 -2.37 -13.91 10.22
CA LYS A 327 -1.77 -12.65 9.75
C LYS A 327 -2.57 -11.95 8.68
N PHE A 328 -3.43 -12.64 7.94
CA PHE A 328 -4.24 -12.07 6.87
C PHE A 328 -5.73 -12.24 7.15
N LEU A 329 -6.45 -11.13 7.21
CA LEU A 329 -7.90 -11.08 7.25
C LEU A 329 -8.42 -10.35 6.01
N HIS A 330 -9.48 -10.89 5.41
CA HIS A 330 -10.16 -10.33 4.26
C HIS A 330 -11.61 -10.07 4.62
N ILE A 331 -12.10 -8.86 4.37
CA ILE A 331 -13.43 -8.41 4.76
C ILE A 331 -14.15 -7.82 3.55
N GLU A 332 -15.29 -8.39 3.20
CA GLU A 332 -16.17 -7.98 2.11
C GLU A 332 -17.47 -7.43 2.66
N GLN A 333 -17.81 -6.19 2.31
CA GLN A 333 -18.98 -5.50 2.85
C GLN A 333 -19.98 -5.15 1.76
N THR A 334 -21.27 -5.33 2.03
CA THR A 334 -22.32 -4.95 1.08
C THR A 334 -22.35 -3.45 0.85
N THR A 335 -22.35 -3.02 -0.41
CA THR A 335 -22.34 -1.59 -0.79
C THR A 335 -23.52 -0.75 -0.26
N GLY A 336 -24.62 -1.35 0.19
CA GLY A 336 -25.71 -0.61 0.84
C GLY A 336 -25.40 -0.16 2.28
N LEU A 337 -24.50 -0.85 2.98
CA LEU A 337 -24.09 -0.54 4.35
C LEU A 337 -23.11 0.63 4.43
N VAL A 338 -22.56 0.99 3.27
CA VAL A 338 -21.48 1.97 3.13
C VAL A 338 -21.98 3.41 2.98
N GLY A 339 -23.31 3.62 3.03
CA GLY A 339 -23.93 4.94 2.92
C GLY A 339 -23.64 5.90 4.09
N ASP A 340 -23.20 5.37 5.24
CA ASP A 340 -22.72 6.14 6.38
C ASP A 340 -21.29 5.70 6.77
N LEU A 341 -20.33 6.20 5.98
CA LEU A 341 -18.90 5.93 6.16
C LEU A 341 -18.41 6.25 7.58
N GLU A 342 -18.98 7.26 8.25
CA GLU A 342 -18.57 7.65 9.59
C GLU A 342 -19.03 6.64 10.64
N ALA A 343 -20.32 6.26 10.62
CA ALA A 343 -20.84 5.27 11.55
C ALA A 343 -20.23 3.89 11.32
N THR A 344 -20.00 3.50 10.06
CA THR A 344 -19.41 2.20 9.72
C THR A 344 -17.94 2.12 10.13
N SER A 345 -17.11 3.12 9.75
CA SER A 345 -15.69 3.13 10.15
C SER A 345 -15.50 3.23 11.67
N THR A 346 -16.39 3.92 12.38
CA THR A 346 -16.37 3.97 13.85
C THR A 346 -16.69 2.61 14.47
N ALA A 347 -17.71 1.91 13.96
CA ALA A 347 -18.06 0.58 14.45
C ALA A 347 -16.91 -0.43 14.23
N TRP A 348 -16.28 -0.41 13.06
CA TRP A 348 -15.09 -1.22 12.80
C TRP A 348 -13.93 -0.89 13.70
N ALA A 349 -13.63 0.39 13.91
CA ALA A 349 -12.56 0.79 14.82
C ALA A 349 -12.81 0.29 16.25
N ASN A 350 -14.04 0.41 16.76
CA ASN A 350 -14.41 -0.10 18.08
C ASN A 350 -14.30 -1.64 18.14
N ALA A 351 -14.76 -2.34 17.11
CA ALA A 351 -14.66 -3.80 17.03
C ALA A 351 -13.19 -4.26 17.04
N LEU A 352 -12.31 -3.57 16.32
CA LEU A 352 -10.88 -3.84 16.31
C LEU A 352 -10.22 -3.53 17.65
N ILE A 353 -10.60 -2.43 18.30
CA ILE A 353 -10.12 -2.09 19.64
C ILE A 353 -10.45 -3.20 20.65
N ALA A 354 -11.65 -3.78 20.54
CA ALA A 354 -12.08 -4.88 21.40
C ALA A 354 -11.42 -6.23 21.06
N ALA A 355 -11.22 -6.53 19.77
CA ALA A 355 -10.67 -7.80 19.32
C ALA A 355 -9.12 -7.86 19.32
N PHE A 356 -8.46 -6.70 19.30
CA PHE A 356 -7.01 -6.54 19.26
C PHE A 356 -6.57 -5.58 20.38
N PRO A 357 -6.49 -6.05 21.64
CA PRO A 357 -6.14 -5.22 22.78
C PRO A 357 -4.71 -4.68 22.72
#